data_AF-Z4YM47-F1
#
_entry.id   AF-Z4YM47-F1
#
_cell.length_a   1.000
_cell.length_b   1.000
_cell.length_c   1.000
_cell.angle_alpha   90.00
_cell.angle_beta   90.00
_cell.angle_gamma   90.00
#
_symmetry.space_group_name_H-M   'P 1'
#
loop_
_entity.id
_entity.type
_entity.pdbx_description
1 polymer ?
#
loop_
_entity_poly.entity_id
_entity_poly.type
_entity_poly.pdbx_seq_one_letter_code
_entity_poly.pdbx_strand_id
1 'polypeptide(L)'
;MPPTQAESVIKNIIREIGQECAAHGEIASETVVAFMVKAVVLDPSNGFNMDRTLIKTDVQKLVKLCVARLLDNKNPSLDTIKMQVYFDMNYTSREDFLEEHHRVLESRLGIVSREITDNRASAREELENLYRKIVSYVLLRSGLGSPTDIKIVREATAALQSVFPQAELATFLTLSKKDKERQLKELTMIVTGIRLFNRDCGKGGEGIDD
;
A
#
# COMPACT_ATOMS: atom_id res chain seq x y z
N MET A 1 -6.64 20.39 8.62
CA MET A 1 -5.74 21.55 8.77
C MET A 1 -6.19 22.63 7.79
N PRO A 2 -6.10 23.92 8.14
CA PRO A 2 -6.24 24.99 7.15
C PRO A 2 -5.13 24.87 6.09
N PRO A 3 -5.43 25.15 4.81
CA PRO A 3 -4.43 25.06 3.74
C PRO A 3 -3.29 26.02 4.02
N THR A 4 -2.07 25.60 3.73
CA THR A 4 -0.89 26.47 3.83
C THR A 4 -1.03 27.68 2.90
N GLN A 5 -0.35 28.79 3.21
CA GLN A 5 -0.38 29.99 2.36
C GLN A 5 0.03 29.67 0.91
N ALA A 6 0.96 28.73 0.73
CA ALA A 6 1.39 28.22 -0.58
C ALA A 6 0.27 27.46 -1.32
N GLU A 7 -0.47 26.58 -0.65
CA GLU A 7 -1.61 25.86 -1.24
C GLU A 7 -2.71 26.82 -1.73
N SER A 8 -2.98 27.88 -0.98
CA SER A 8 -3.96 28.91 -1.37
C SER A 8 -3.54 29.65 -2.64
N VAL A 9 -2.24 29.99 -2.75
CA VAL A 9 -1.69 30.63 -3.96
C VAL A 9 -1.79 29.69 -5.16
N ILE A 10 -1.41 28.42 -5.02
CA ILE A 10 -1.46 27.44 -6.12
C ILE A 10 -2.91 27.21 -6.59
N LYS A 11 -3.88 27.09 -5.67
CA LYS A 11 -5.31 26.97 -6.03
C LYS A 11 -5.82 28.17 -6.83
N ASN A 12 -5.39 29.38 -6.47
CA ASN A 12 -5.75 30.58 -7.22
C ASN A 12 -5.15 30.55 -8.64
N ILE A 13 -3.90 30.13 -8.80
CA ILE A 13 -3.23 30.00 -10.10
C ILE A 13 -3.95 28.98 -10.98
N ILE A 14 -4.31 27.82 -10.43
CA ILE A 14 -5.06 26.77 -11.15
C ILE A 14 -6.38 27.33 -11.67
N ARG A 15 -7.12 28.04 -10.82
CA ARG A 15 -8.40 28.66 -11.19
C ARG A 15 -8.22 29.72 -12.28
N GLU A 16 -7.20 30.56 -12.18
CA GLU A 16 -6.89 31.60 -13.17
C GLU A 16 -6.59 30.98 -14.55
N ILE A 17 -5.75 29.95 -14.60
CA ILE A 17 -5.43 29.22 -15.85
C ILE A 17 -6.69 28.59 -16.44
N GLY A 18 -7.52 27.93 -15.62
CA GLY A 18 -8.75 27.30 -16.07
C GLY A 18 -9.74 28.31 -16.67
N GLN A 19 -9.88 29.49 -16.04
CA GLN A 19 -10.70 30.58 -16.55
C GLN A 19 -10.18 31.14 -17.87
N GLU A 20 -8.86 31.31 -17.98
CA GLU A 20 -8.24 31.82 -19.21
C GLU A 20 -8.37 30.82 -20.37
N CYS A 21 -8.20 29.51 -20.11
CA CYS A 21 -8.44 28.48 -21.13
C CYS A 21 -9.91 28.46 -21.58
N ALA A 22 -10.85 28.54 -20.64
CA ALA A 22 -12.28 28.56 -20.94
C ALA A 22 -12.69 29.78 -21.78
N ALA A 23 -12.08 30.94 -21.53
CA ALA A 23 -12.28 32.13 -22.36
C ALA A 23 -11.81 31.95 -23.82
N HIS A 24 -10.91 30.99 -24.08
CA HIS A 24 -10.43 30.62 -25.40
C HIS A 24 -11.12 29.35 -25.96
N GLY A 25 -12.17 28.86 -25.31
CA GLY A 25 -13.00 27.74 -25.79
C GLY A 25 -12.56 26.35 -25.32
N GLU A 26 -11.52 26.24 -24.50
CA GLU A 26 -11.03 24.96 -23.97
C GLU A 26 -11.35 24.80 -22.48
N ILE A 27 -12.06 23.73 -22.15
CA ILE A 27 -12.43 23.41 -20.77
C ILE A 27 -11.51 22.30 -20.25
N ALA A 28 -10.50 22.69 -19.46
CA ALA A 28 -9.63 21.75 -18.75
C ALA A 28 -10.12 21.56 -17.31
N SER A 29 -10.07 20.31 -16.82
CA SER A 29 -10.36 20.05 -15.40
C SER A 29 -9.27 20.62 -14.50
N GLU A 30 -9.62 20.98 -13.26
CA GLU A 30 -8.64 21.50 -12.29
C GLU A 30 -7.45 20.56 -12.10
N THR A 31 -7.66 19.24 -12.17
CA THR A 31 -6.60 18.23 -12.07
C THR A 31 -5.63 18.29 -13.25
N VAL A 32 -6.13 18.43 -14.48
CA VAL A 32 -5.29 18.56 -15.68
C VAL A 32 -4.49 19.87 -15.62
N VAL A 33 -5.11 20.96 -15.17
CA VAL A 33 -4.43 22.25 -14.98
C VAL A 33 -3.34 22.14 -13.89
N ALA A 34 -3.64 21.50 -12.77
CA ALA A 34 -2.66 21.29 -11.69
C ALA A 34 -1.46 20.46 -12.17
N PHE A 35 -1.71 19.42 -12.96
CA PHE A 35 -0.65 18.62 -13.56
C PHE A 35 0.18 19.44 -14.56
N MET A 36 -0.47 20.27 -15.38
CA MET A 36 0.21 21.17 -16.31
C MET A 36 1.13 22.16 -15.59
N VAL A 37 0.65 22.77 -14.49
CA VAL A 37 1.45 23.66 -13.64
C VAL A 37 2.70 22.93 -13.15
N LYS A 38 2.55 21.71 -12.64
CA LYS A 38 3.67 20.88 -12.20
C LYS A 38 4.64 20.59 -13.35
N ALA A 39 4.15 20.19 -14.52
CA ALA A 39 4.97 19.89 -15.69
C ALA A 39 5.76 21.12 -16.17
N VAL A 40 5.15 22.31 -16.17
CA VAL A 40 5.79 23.57 -16.56
C VAL A 40 6.86 23.98 -15.56
N VAL A 41 6.61 23.86 -14.26
CA VAL A 41 7.57 24.20 -13.20
C VAL A 41 8.77 23.26 -13.19
N LEU A 42 8.54 21.96 -13.42
CA LEU A 42 9.60 20.94 -13.41
C LEU A 42 10.46 20.92 -14.67
N ASP A 43 9.98 21.48 -15.78
CA ASP A 43 10.73 21.55 -17.03
C ASP A 43 11.88 22.57 -16.91
N PRO A 44 13.16 22.13 -16.94
CA PRO A 44 14.30 23.01 -16.75
C PRO A 44 14.40 24.12 -17.81
N SER A 45 13.84 23.90 -19.01
CA SER A 45 13.83 24.89 -20.09
C SER A 45 12.99 26.13 -19.75
N ASN A 46 12.03 26.00 -18.84
CA ASN A 46 11.21 27.12 -18.38
C ASN A 46 11.90 27.97 -17.31
N GLY A 47 12.99 27.48 -16.70
CA GLY A 47 13.82 28.26 -15.78
C GLY A 47 13.12 28.69 -14.48
N PHE A 48 12.21 27.87 -13.95
CA PHE A 48 11.66 28.06 -12.61
C PHE A 48 12.63 27.52 -11.56
N ASN A 49 12.78 28.24 -10.45
CA ASN A 49 13.59 27.80 -9.30
C ASN A 49 12.66 27.30 -8.19
N MET A 50 12.76 26.00 -7.85
CA MET A 50 11.90 25.37 -6.83
C MET A 50 12.20 25.80 -5.40
N ASP A 51 13.39 26.34 -5.14
CA ASP A 51 13.85 26.74 -3.80
C ASP A 51 13.48 28.20 -3.45
N ARG A 52 12.91 28.94 -4.41
CA ARG A 52 12.54 30.35 -4.25
C ARG A 52 11.03 30.54 -4.24
N THR A 53 10.55 31.42 -3.37
CA THR A 53 9.15 31.88 -3.38
C THR A 53 8.80 32.55 -4.71
N LEU A 54 7.69 32.12 -5.32
CA LEU A 54 7.16 32.71 -6.55
C LEU A 54 6.85 34.19 -6.36
N ILE A 55 7.41 35.04 -7.22
CA ILE A 55 7.02 36.44 -7.31
C ILE A 55 5.96 36.64 -8.40
N LYS A 56 5.30 37.81 -8.42
CA LYS A 56 4.18 38.09 -9.34
C LYS A 56 4.54 37.85 -10.81
N THR A 57 5.76 38.16 -11.22
CA THR A 57 6.25 37.90 -12.59
C THR A 57 6.38 36.41 -12.91
N ASP A 58 6.74 35.59 -11.92
CA ASP A 58 6.84 34.13 -12.08
C ASP A 58 5.45 33.54 -12.26
N VAL A 59 4.47 34.02 -11.49
CA VAL A 59 3.07 33.60 -11.62
C VAL A 59 2.52 33.93 -13.01
N GLN A 60 2.74 35.17 -13.48
CA GLN A 60 2.30 35.57 -14.83
C GLN A 60 2.95 34.72 -15.93
N LYS A 61 4.25 34.42 -15.80
CA LYS A 61 4.98 33.54 -16.72
C LYS A 61 4.41 32.12 -16.68
N LEU A 62 4.14 31.60 -15.49
CA LEU A 62 3.58 30.26 -15.28
C LEU A 62 2.19 30.13 -15.90
N VAL A 63 1.31 31.08 -15.64
CA VAL A 63 -0.05 31.13 -16.22
C VAL A 63 0.05 31.11 -17.75
N LYS A 64 0.84 32.02 -18.33
CA LYS A 64 1.02 32.11 -19.78
C LYS A 64 1.53 30.82 -20.41
N LEU A 65 2.53 30.17 -19.81
CA LEU A 65 3.10 28.92 -20.31
C LEU A 65 2.08 27.76 -20.20
N CYS A 66 1.34 27.68 -19.10
CA CYS A 66 0.32 26.65 -18.91
C CYS A 66 -0.82 26.82 -19.91
N VAL A 67 -1.37 28.03 -20.06
CA VAL A 67 -2.46 28.32 -21.01
C VAL A 67 -2.00 28.02 -22.44
N ALA A 68 -0.81 28.44 -22.84
CA ALA A 68 -0.28 28.13 -24.17
C ALA A 68 -0.20 26.62 -24.43
N ARG A 69 0.26 25.83 -23.46
CA ARG A 69 0.32 24.36 -23.59
C ARG A 69 -1.05 23.68 -23.54
N LEU A 70 -2.00 24.21 -22.78
CA LEU A 70 -3.37 23.69 -22.67
C LEU A 70 -4.22 23.98 -23.91
N LEU A 71 -3.95 25.08 -24.61
CA LEU A 71 -4.62 25.45 -25.86
C LEU A 71 -4.00 24.81 -27.11
N ASP A 72 -2.82 24.19 -26.98
CA ASP A 72 -2.13 23.51 -28.09
C ASP A 72 -2.68 22.08 -28.31
N ASN A 73 -3.90 22.01 -28.82
CA ASN A 73 -4.61 20.74 -29.11
C ASN A 73 -3.95 19.88 -30.18
N LYS A 74 -2.91 20.36 -30.86
CA LYS A 74 -2.17 19.59 -31.87
C LYS A 74 -0.95 18.90 -31.28
N ASN A 75 -0.64 19.15 -30.02
CA ASN A 75 0.55 18.65 -29.36
C ASN A 75 0.25 17.34 -28.61
N PRO A 76 0.85 16.21 -29.01
CA PRO A 76 0.61 14.91 -28.36
C PRO A 76 0.97 14.86 -26.88
N SER A 77 1.80 15.80 -26.40
CA SER A 77 2.12 15.90 -24.96
C SER A 77 0.89 16.21 -24.11
N LEU A 78 -0.06 17.01 -24.62
CA LEU A 78 -1.30 17.32 -23.90
C LEU A 78 -2.20 16.09 -23.77
N ASP A 79 -2.33 15.30 -24.84
CA ASP A 79 -3.07 14.04 -24.80
C ASP A 79 -2.44 13.05 -23.82
N THR A 80 -1.11 13.01 -23.77
CA THR A 80 -0.37 12.18 -22.81
C THR A 80 -0.65 12.59 -21.37
N ILE A 81 -0.68 13.90 -21.08
CA ILE A 81 -1.03 14.41 -19.75
C ILE A 81 -2.48 14.04 -19.39
N LYS A 82 -3.43 14.23 -20.33
CA LYS A 82 -4.84 13.85 -20.10
C LYS A 82 -4.98 12.35 -19.80
N MET A 83 -4.24 11.50 -20.51
CA MET A 83 -4.22 10.05 -20.25
C MET A 83 -3.64 9.71 -18.87
N GLN A 84 -2.54 10.36 -18.46
CA GLN A 84 -1.94 10.13 -17.13
C GLN A 84 -2.90 10.57 -16.01
N VAL A 85 -3.48 11.77 -16.12
CA VAL A 85 -4.46 12.26 -15.14
C VAL A 85 -5.70 11.35 -15.09
N TYR A 86 -6.17 10.87 -16.23
CA TYR A 86 -7.27 9.91 -16.26
C TYR A 86 -6.89 8.61 -15.52
N PHE A 87 -5.70 8.07 -15.77
CA PHE A 87 -5.24 6.86 -15.09
C PHE A 87 -5.16 7.07 -13.57
N ASP A 88 -4.49 8.13 -13.13
CA ASP A 88 -4.32 8.45 -11.71
C ASP A 88 -5.65 8.69 -10.98
N MET A 89 -6.65 9.26 -11.66
CA MET A 89 -7.97 9.52 -11.07
C MET A 89 -8.89 8.30 -11.04
N ASN A 90 -8.73 7.36 -11.96
CA ASN A 90 -9.68 6.25 -12.14
C ASN A 90 -9.15 4.90 -11.67
N TYR A 91 -7.84 4.76 -11.47
CA TYR A 91 -7.21 3.51 -11.06
C TYR A 91 -6.50 3.69 -9.72
N THR A 92 -6.78 2.79 -8.80
CA THR A 92 -6.08 2.70 -7.52
C THR A 92 -4.63 2.31 -7.75
N SER A 93 -3.69 2.95 -7.04
CA SER A 93 -2.29 2.57 -7.13
C SER A 93 -2.11 1.14 -6.61
N ARG A 94 -1.08 0.44 -7.10
CA ARG A 94 -0.74 -0.89 -6.59
C ARG A 94 -0.47 -0.87 -5.08
N GLU A 95 0.12 0.21 -4.58
CA GLU A 95 0.41 0.41 -3.17
C GLU A 95 -0.88 0.50 -2.35
N ASP A 96 -1.79 1.40 -2.72
CA ASP A 96 -3.09 1.56 -2.06
C ASP A 96 -3.91 0.26 -2.07
N PHE A 97 -3.86 -0.47 -3.19
CA PHE A 97 -4.52 -1.77 -3.30
C PHE A 97 -3.94 -2.80 -2.32
N LEU A 98 -2.62 -2.88 -2.21
CA LEU A 98 -1.94 -3.80 -1.29
C LEU A 98 -2.19 -3.40 0.19
N GLU A 99 -2.18 -2.11 0.49
CA GLU A 99 -2.52 -1.60 1.82
C GLU A 99 -3.94 -1.94 2.24
N GLU A 100 -4.91 -1.72 1.34
CA GLU A 100 -6.30 -2.07 1.58
C GLU A 100 -6.47 -3.58 1.78
N HIS A 101 -5.81 -4.38 0.95
CA HIS A 101 -5.81 -5.83 1.09
C HIS A 101 -5.26 -6.27 2.45
N HIS A 102 -4.11 -5.73 2.88
CA HIS A 102 -3.54 -6.00 4.21
C HIS A 102 -4.48 -5.55 5.33
N ARG A 103 -5.13 -4.39 5.20
CA ARG A 103 -6.09 -3.88 6.18
C ARG A 103 -7.27 -4.83 6.37
N VAL A 104 -7.86 -5.30 5.26
CA VAL A 104 -8.97 -6.25 5.27
C VAL A 104 -8.55 -7.58 5.89
N LEU A 105 -7.37 -8.08 5.52
CA LEU A 105 -6.82 -9.33 6.07
C LEU A 105 -6.62 -9.24 7.59
N GLU A 106 -5.96 -8.19 8.08
CA GLU A 106 -5.73 -7.99 9.52
C GLU A 106 -7.06 -7.82 10.29
N SER A 107 -8.05 -7.15 9.69
CA SER A 107 -9.40 -7.04 10.27
C SER A 107 -10.06 -8.41 10.46
N ARG A 108 -10.02 -9.26 9.43
CA ARG A 108 -10.57 -10.63 9.47
C ARG A 108 -9.83 -11.52 10.47
N LEU A 109 -8.51 -11.39 10.55
CA LEU A 109 -7.67 -12.14 11.49
C LEU A 109 -7.75 -11.64 12.92
N GLY A 110 -8.37 -10.49 13.18
CA GLY A 110 -8.40 -9.86 14.48
C GLY A 110 -9.01 -10.72 15.58
N ILE A 111 -9.98 -11.59 15.26
CA ILE A 111 -10.58 -12.53 16.22
C ILE A 111 -9.56 -13.64 16.57
N VAL A 112 -9.01 -14.31 15.55
CA VAL A 112 -8.04 -15.41 15.73
C VAL A 112 -6.78 -14.92 16.46
N SER A 113 -6.29 -13.73 16.10
CA SER A 113 -5.15 -13.09 16.78
C SER A 113 -5.43 -12.91 18.27
N ARG A 114 -6.59 -12.35 18.63
CA ARG A 114 -6.98 -12.14 20.04
C ARG A 114 -7.11 -13.45 20.80
N GLU A 115 -7.71 -14.48 20.20
CA GLU A 115 -7.81 -15.80 20.81
C GLU A 115 -6.46 -16.42 21.16
N ILE A 116 -5.40 -16.09 20.40
CA ILE A 116 -4.03 -16.53 20.65
C ILE A 116 -3.37 -15.63 21.70
N THR A 117 -3.46 -14.30 21.55
CA THR A 117 -2.73 -13.35 22.40
C THR A 117 -3.23 -13.34 23.84
N ASP A 118 -4.55 -13.47 23.99
CA ASP A 118 -5.25 -13.41 25.27
C ASP A 118 -5.31 -14.79 25.96
N ASN A 119 -4.80 -15.83 25.29
CA ASN A 119 -4.73 -17.19 25.81
C ASN A 119 -3.84 -17.29 27.07
N ARG A 120 -4.26 -18.15 28.00
CA ARG A 120 -3.61 -18.43 29.30
C ARG A 120 -3.43 -19.94 29.54
N ALA A 121 -3.26 -20.71 28.46
CA ALA A 121 -3.04 -22.15 28.50
C ALA A 121 -1.94 -22.52 29.49
N SER A 122 -2.21 -23.52 30.31
CA SER A 122 -1.28 -24.04 31.32
C SER A 122 -1.18 -25.56 31.28
N ALA A 123 -2.27 -26.24 30.91
CA ALA A 123 -2.27 -27.68 30.71
C ALA A 123 -1.69 -28.04 29.33
N ARG A 124 -1.10 -29.23 29.23
CA ARG A 124 -0.52 -29.74 27.97
C ARG A 124 -1.51 -29.70 26.81
N GLU A 125 -2.74 -30.15 27.03
CA GLU A 125 -3.80 -30.16 26.01
C GLU A 125 -4.15 -28.74 25.54
N GLU A 126 -4.17 -27.77 26.46
CA GLU A 126 -4.43 -26.36 26.14
C GLU A 126 -3.30 -25.76 25.31
N LEU A 127 -2.04 -26.11 25.61
CA LEU A 127 -0.87 -25.70 24.84
C LEU A 127 -0.87 -26.30 23.43
N GLU A 128 -1.24 -27.58 23.29
CA GLU A 128 -1.41 -28.21 21.99
C GLU A 128 -2.51 -27.53 21.16
N ASN A 129 -3.64 -27.16 21.80
CA ASN A 129 -4.70 -26.40 21.16
C ASN A 129 -4.25 -24.99 20.75
N LEU A 130 -3.49 -24.29 21.61
CA LEU A 130 -2.91 -22.99 21.28
C LEU A 130 -1.97 -23.08 20.08
N TYR A 131 -1.14 -24.12 20.02
CA TYR A 131 -0.25 -24.34 18.88
C TYR A 131 -1.02 -24.54 17.57
N ARG A 132 -2.10 -25.31 17.59
CA ARG A 132 -2.99 -25.48 16.42
C ARG A 132 -3.61 -24.16 15.98
N LYS A 133 -3.99 -23.27 16.92
CA LYS A 133 -4.48 -21.92 16.58
C LYS A 133 -3.39 -21.07 15.93
N ILE A 134 -2.15 -21.14 16.41
CA ILE A 134 -1.01 -20.42 15.80
C ILE A 134 -0.77 -20.91 14.36
N VAL A 135 -0.76 -22.22 14.13
CA VAL A 135 -0.65 -22.79 12.77
C VAL A 135 -1.78 -22.28 11.87
N SER A 136 -3.02 -22.29 12.37
CA SER A 136 -4.18 -21.79 11.64
C SER A 136 -4.05 -20.30 11.31
N TYR A 137 -3.58 -19.49 12.25
CA TYR A 137 -3.31 -18.06 12.04
C TYR A 137 -2.25 -17.85 10.95
N VAL A 138 -1.14 -18.59 11.01
CA VAL A 138 -0.06 -18.51 10.02
C VAL A 138 -0.57 -18.86 8.62
N LEU A 139 -1.37 -19.92 8.48
CA LEU A 139 -1.97 -20.30 7.20
C LEU A 139 -2.91 -19.22 6.68
N LEU A 140 -3.87 -18.80 7.49
CA LEU A 140 -4.86 -17.78 7.10
C LEU A 140 -4.21 -16.44 6.73
N ARG A 141 -3.13 -16.05 7.44
CA ARG A 141 -2.41 -14.81 7.16
C ARG A 141 -1.49 -14.91 5.94
N SER A 142 -0.88 -16.07 5.71
CA SER A 142 -0.05 -16.29 4.52
C SER A 142 -0.86 -16.35 3.23
N GLY A 143 -2.13 -16.77 3.31
CA GLY A 143 -2.96 -17.06 2.14
C GLY A 143 -2.52 -18.33 1.38
N LEU A 144 -1.53 -19.07 1.89
CA LEU A 144 -0.94 -20.24 1.22
C LEU A 144 -1.64 -21.54 1.61
N GLY A 145 -2.95 -21.61 1.39
CA GLY A 145 -3.75 -22.81 1.61
C GLY A 145 -4.68 -22.77 2.83
N SER A 146 -5.52 -23.80 2.92
CA SER A 146 -6.60 -23.87 3.92
C SER A 146 -6.16 -24.52 5.23
N PRO A 147 -6.52 -23.96 6.40
CA PRO A 147 -6.32 -24.62 7.69
C PRO A 147 -7.23 -25.85 7.90
N THR A 148 -8.11 -26.17 6.95
CA THR A 148 -8.93 -27.39 6.95
C THR A 148 -8.28 -28.55 6.19
N ASP A 149 -7.25 -28.29 5.38
CA ASP A 149 -6.53 -29.33 4.65
C ASP A 149 -5.41 -29.90 5.52
N ILE A 150 -5.50 -31.19 5.82
CA ILE A 150 -4.56 -31.89 6.70
C ILE A 150 -3.13 -31.86 6.14
N LYS A 151 -2.94 -31.94 4.83
CA LYS A 151 -1.59 -31.92 4.23
C LYS A 151 -0.94 -30.56 4.41
N ILE A 152 -1.70 -29.50 4.12
CA ILE A 152 -1.28 -28.10 4.26
C ILE A 152 -0.95 -27.78 5.73
N VAL A 153 -1.83 -28.21 6.64
CA VAL A 153 -1.62 -28.05 8.09
C VAL A 153 -0.38 -28.79 8.56
N ARG A 154 -0.14 -30.02 8.09
CA ARG A 154 1.07 -30.79 8.45
C ARG A 154 2.35 -30.10 7.97
N GLU A 155 2.37 -29.62 6.74
CA GLU A 155 3.51 -28.90 6.20
C GLU A 155 3.79 -27.61 6.96
N ALA A 156 2.76 -26.79 7.20
CA ALA A 156 2.89 -25.56 7.97
C ALA A 156 3.28 -25.82 9.43
N THR A 157 2.81 -26.92 10.02
CA THR A 157 3.22 -27.34 11.37
C THR A 157 4.70 -27.71 11.39
N ALA A 158 5.19 -28.47 10.41
CA ALA A 158 6.60 -28.83 10.32
C ALA A 158 7.51 -27.61 10.13
N ALA A 159 7.11 -26.68 9.24
CA ALA A 159 7.81 -25.42 9.04
C ALA A 159 7.81 -24.56 10.31
N LEU A 160 6.67 -24.43 11.00
CA LEU A 160 6.59 -23.69 12.27
C LEU A 160 7.45 -24.34 13.36
N GLN A 161 7.41 -25.67 13.50
CA GLN A 161 8.21 -26.39 14.50
C GLN A 161 9.73 -26.20 14.30
N SER A 162 10.18 -25.98 13.07
CA SER A 162 11.61 -25.74 12.79
C SER A 162 12.14 -24.42 13.34
N VAL A 163 11.27 -23.42 13.56
CA VAL A 163 11.65 -22.07 14.03
C VAL A 163 10.98 -21.66 15.35
N PHE A 164 9.90 -22.34 15.72
CA PHE A 164 9.13 -22.13 16.93
C PHE A 164 8.61 -23.48 17.47
N PRO A 165 9.48 -24.25 18.16
CA PRO A 165 9.10 -25.50 18.79
C PRO A 165 8.02 -25.31 19.86
N GLN A 166 7.24 -26.35 20.17
CA GLN A 166 6.19 -26.27 21.20
C GLN A 166 6.72 -25.88 22.59
N ALA A 167 7.98 -26.17 22.89
CA ALA A 167 8.62 -25.76 24.14
C ALA A 167 8.68 -24.23 24.32
N GLU A 168 8.69 -23.46 23.22
CA GLU A 168 8.71 -21.99 23.23
C GLU A 168 7.35 -21.36 23.54
N LEU A 169 6.27 -22.15 23.61
CA LEU A 169 4.94 -21.63 23.97
C LEU A 169 4.91 -21.02 25.37
N ALA A 170 5.67 -21.58 26.31
CA ALA A 170 5.76 -21.03 27.67
C ALA A 170 6.34 -19.61 27.64
N THR A 171 7.44 -19.42 26.89
CA THR A 171 8.04 -18.10 26.67
C THR A 171 7.08 -17.16 25.98
N PHE A 172 6.45 -17.60 24.88
CA PHE A 172 5.45 -16.82 24.13
C PHE A 172 4.33 -16.31 25.02
N LEU A 173 3.81 -17.15 25.93
CA LEU A 173 2.70 -16.79 26.81
C LEU A 173 3.04 -15.65 27.79
N THR A 174 4.31 -15.47 28.16
CA THR A 174 4.78 -14.40 29.06
C THR A 174 4.93 -13.04 28.38
N LEU A 175 4.91 -12.99 27.04
CA LEU A 175 5.05 -11.75 26.29
C LEU A 175 3.85 -10.81 26.46
N SER A 176 4.09 -9.52 26.24
CA SER A 176 3.00 -8.55 26.13
C SER A 176 2.11 -8.86 24.91
N LYS A 177 0.86 -8.42 24.92
CA LYS A 177 -0.06 -8.61 23.79
C LYS A 177 0.54 -8.09 22.47
N LYS A 178 1.14 -6.90 22.51
CA LYS A 178 1.80 -6.28 21.34
C LYS A 178 2.98 -7.11 20.83
N ASP A 179 3.76 -7.70 21.73
CA ASP A 179 4.90 -8.55 21.34
C ASP A 179 4.44 -9.90 20.79
N LYS A 180 3.37 -10.49 21.35
CA LYS A 180 2.73 -11.69 20.79
C LYS A 180 2.22 -11.42 19.37
N GLU A 181 1.53 -10.31 19.14
CA GLU A 181 1.06 -9.90 17.81
C GLU A 181 2.22 -9.73 16.83
N ARG A 182 3.31 -9.07 17.24
CA ARG A 182 4.52 -8.92 16.42
C ARG A 182 5.14 -10.28 16.08
N GLN A 183 5.31 -11.16 17.08
CA GLN A 183 5.89 -12.48 16.88
C GLN A 183 5.03 -13.36 15.96
N LEU A 184 3.70 -13.30 16.06
CA LEU A 184 2.82 -14.02 15.13
C LEU A 184 3.01 -13.58 13.67
N LYS A 185 3.21 -12.28 13.43
CA LYS A 185 3.50 -11.74 12.10
C LYS A 185 4.86 -12.22 11.58
N GLU A 186 5.89 -12.18 12.42
CA GLU A 186 7.24 -12.66 12.09
C GLU A 186 7.24 -14.16 11.78
N LEU A 187 6.62 -14.98 12.63
CA LEU A 187 6.46 -16.42 12.40
C LEU A 187 5.73 -16.71 11.09
N THR A 188 4.69 -15.92 10.78
CA THR A 188 3.99 -16.05 9.49
C THR A 188 4.95 -15.83 8.33
N MET A 189 5.76 -14.78 8.35
CA MET A 189 6.71 -14.47 7.27
C MET A 189 7.75 -15.58 7.10
N ILE A 190 8.31 -16.07 8.21
CA ILE A 190 9.34 -17.11 8.21
C ILE A 190 8.77 -18.44 7.68
N VAL A 191 7.62 -18.89 8.22
CA VAL A 191 6.97 -20.13 7.78
C VAL A 191 6.53 -20.05 6.33
N THR A 192 6.02 -18.90 5.89
CA THR A 192 5.69 -18.63 4.48
C THR A 192 6.92 -18.81 3.59
N GLY A 193 8.05 -18.21 3.97
CA GLY A 193 9.31 -18.35 3.23
C GLY A 193 9.80 -19.80 3.15
N ILE A 194 9.76 -20.55 4.26
CA ILE A 194 10.14 -21.97 4.30
C ILE A 194 9.27 -22.81 3.35
N ARG A 195 7.94 -22.60 3.37
CA ARG A 195 7.03 -23.36 2.50
C ARG A 195 7.20 -23.03 1.03
N LEU A 196 7.40 -21.76 0.69
CA LEU A 196 7.72 -21.34 -0.68
C LEU A 196 9.04 -21.95 -1.17
N PHE A 197 10.06 -21.98 -0.31
CA PHE A 197 11.34 -22.62 -0.62
C PHE A 197 11.19 -24.14 -0.81
N ASN A 198 10.42 -24.81 0.05
CA ASN A 198 10.16 -26.24 -0.09
C ASN A 198 9.38 -26.57 -1.37
N ARG A 199 8.45 -25.70 -1.79
CA ARG A 199 7.77 -25.78 -3.09
C ARG A 199 8.78 -25.73 -4.23
N ASP A 200 9.65 -24.71 -4.24
CA ASP A 200 10.67 -24.52 -5.28
C ASP A 200 11.63 -25.72 -5.35
N CYS A 201 11.96 -26.32 -4.20
CA CYS A 201 12.78 -27.53 -4.12
C CYS A 201 12.04 -28.83 -4.52
N GLY A 202 10.74 -28.79 -4.81
CA GLY A 202 9.90 -29.98 -5.08
C GLY A 202 9.71 -30.89 -3.86
N LYS A 203 9.88 -30.36 -2.64
CA LYS A 203 9.78 -31.10 -1.36
C LYS A 203 8.54 -30.75 -0.55
N GLY A 204 7.69 -29.87 -1.08
CA GLY A 204 6.49 -29.36 -0.40
C GLY A 204 5.71 -28.42 -1.32
N GLY A 205 4.98 -27.49 -0.73
CA GLY A 205 4.18 -26.50 -1.45
C GLY A 205 2.76 -26.94 -1.78
N GLU A 206 2.23 -27.94 -1.08
CA GLU A 206 0.84 -28.36 -1.28
C GLU A 206 -0.10 -27.17 -0.99
N GLY A 207 -1.01 -26.89 -1.92
CA GLY A 207 -1.96 -25.78 -1.83
C GLY A 207 -1.38 -24.38 -2.06
N ILE A 208 -0.17 -24.28 -2.64
CA ILE A 208 0.39 -23.02 -3.12
C ILE A 208 0.23 -22.99 -4.65
N ASP A 209 -0.57 -22.05 -5.17
CA ASP A 209 -0.77 -21.86 -6.61
C ASP A 209 0.53 -21.41 -7.31
N ASP A 210 0.67 -21.74 -8.60
CA ASP A 210 1.84 -21.41 -9.45
C ASP A 210 2.05 -19.89 -9.60
#